data_AF-A0A432GDU4-F1
#
_entry.id   AF-A0A432GDU4-F1
#
_cell.length_a   1.000
_cell.length_b   1.000
_cell.length_c   1.000
_cell.angle_alpha   90.00
_cell.angle_beta   90.00
_cell.angle_gamma   90.00
#
_symmetry.space_group_name_H-M   'P 1'
#
loop_
_entity.id
_entity.type
_entity.pdbx_description
1 polymer ?
#
loop_
_entity_poly.entity_id
_entity_poly.type
_entity_poly.pdbx_seq_one_letter_code
_entity_poly.pdbx_strand_id
1 'polypeptide(L)'
;MGQVQLSDRQSSFIFYLVHQGKGRTEAARLAGFAAPRQSAFTLTQSPKIIAKIRQERNKVYQTELASTAVKTLKEVMEDTDAPASARIAAARTSLELAGDIGNHSQSQRNYE
;
A
#
# COMPACT_ATOMS: atom_id res chain seq x y z
N MET A 1 15.00 6.23 -18.13
CA MET A 1 15.26 6.05 -16.69
C MET A 1 15.93 4.70 -16.50
N GLY A 2 17.17 4.64 -16.03
CA GLY A 2 17.91 3.39 -15.89
C GLY A 2 17.28 2.48 -14.82
N GLN A 3 17.08 1.20 -15.15
CA GLN A 3 16.62 0.23 -14.16
C GLN A 3 17.65 0.14 -13.04
N VAL A 4 17.17 0.41 -11.83
CA VAL A 4 17.95 0.35 -10.61
C VAL A 4 18.24 -1.11 -10.29
N GLN A 5 19.42 -1.61 -10.67
CA GLN A 5 19.79 -3.01 -10.46
C GLN A 5 20.06 -3.28 -8.98
N LEU A 6 19.19 -4.06 -8.33
CA LEU A 6 19.34 -4.46 -6.93
C LEU A 6 19.96 -5.85 -6.84
N SER A 7 20.71 -6.10 -5.77
CA SER A 7 21.12 -7.47 -5.46
C SER A 7 19.92 -8.28 -4.97
N ASP A 8 19.99 -9.61 -5.08
CA ASP A 8 18.92 -10.50 -4.62
C ASP A 8 18.56 -10.25 -3.16
N ARG A 9 19.57 -10.04 -2.29
CA ARG A 9 19.35 -9.74 -0.87
C ARG A 9 18.65 -8.39 -0.67
N GLN A 10 18.98 -7.37 -1.45
CA GLN A 10 18.28 -6.08 -1.39
C GLN A 10 16.82 -6.21 -1.83
N SER A 11 16.57 -6.98 -2.89
CA SER A 11 15.21 -7.29 -3.36
C SER A 11 14.42 -8.06 -2.30
N SER A 12 14.99 -9.09 -1.69
CA SER A 12 14.37 -9.84 -0.59
C SER A 12 14.09 -8.97 0.62
N PHE A 13 15.01 -8.07 0.99
CA PHE A 13 14.80 -7.11 2.08
C PHE A 13 13.57 -6.24 1.82
N ILE A 14 13.45 -5.69 0.62
CA ILE A 14 12.31 -4.85 0.23
C ILE A 14 11.02 -5.68 0.23
N PHE A 15 11.07 -6.92 -0.26
CA PHE A 15 9.93 -7.82 -0.24
C PHE A 15 9.39 -8.05 1.19
N TYR A 16 10.24 -8.46 2.13
CA TYR A 16 9.82 -8.68 3.52
C TYR A 16 9.33 -7.39 4.19
N LEU A 17 9.95 -6.25 3.87
CA LEU A 17 9.57 -4.96 4.43
C LEU A 17 8.22 -4.44 3.89
N VAL A 18 7.94 -4.62 2.60
CA VAL A 18 6.78 -4.02 1.93
C VAL A 18 5.60 -4.98 1.86
N HIS A 19 5.82 -6.21 1.41
CA HIS A 19 4.76 -7.19 1.16
C HIS A 19 4.37 -7.98 2.41
N GLN A 20 5.31 -8.21 3.33
CA GLN A 20 5.04 -8.94 4.58
C GLN A 20 4.98 -8.06 5.84
N GLY A 21 5.13 -6.74 5.69
CA GLY A 21 5.06 -5.78 6.80
C GLY A 21 6.10 -6.00 7.91
N LYS A 22 7.22 -6.68 7.63
CA LYS A 22 8.25 -6.96 8.64
C LYS A 22 8.99 -5.68 9.03
N GLY A 23 9.42 -5.61 10.29
CA GLY A 23 10.31 -4.54 10.76
C GLY A 23 11.65 -4.54 10.01
N ARG A 24 12.35 -3.40 9.96
CA ARG A 24 13.58 -3.22 9.16
C ARG A 24 14.67 -4.26 9.48
N THR A 25 14.98 -4.46 10.75
CA THR A 25 16.00 -5.44 11.18
C THR A 25 15.57 -6.87 10.86
N GLU A 26 14.28 -7.17 11.02
CA GLU A 26 13.72 -8.49 10.74
C GLU A 26 13.73 -8.80 9.24
N ALA A 27 13.35 -7.84 8.40
CA ALA A 27 13.45 -7.96 6.95
C ALA A 27 14.89 -8.20 6.49
N ALA A 28 15.88 -7.54 7.11
CA ALA A 28 17.29 -7.76 6.81
C ALA A 28 17.77 -9.14 7.25
N ARG A 29 17.27 -9.64 8.38
CA ARG A 29 17.57 -11.01 8.85
C ARG A 29 17.04 -12.05 7.88
N LEU A 30 15.78 -11.92 7.48
CA LEU A 30 15.11 -12.84 6.53
C LEU A 30 15.72 -12.77 5.12
N ALA A 31 16.26 -11.62 4.74
CA ALA A 31 16.97 -11.44 3.47
C ALA A 31 18.43 -11.98 3.47
N GLY A 32 18.89 -12.58 4.59
CA GLY A 32 20.21 -13.21 4.68
C GLY A 32 21.37 -12.23 4.85
N PHE A 33 21.15 -11.07 5.45
CA PHE A 33 22.25 -10.19 5.84
C PHE A 33 22.94 -10.71 7.10
N ALA A 34 24.27 -10.84 7.07
CA ALA A 34 25.07 -11.34 8.20
C ALA A 34 25.00 -10.44 9.44
N ALA A 35 24.84 -9.12 9.22
CA ALA A 35 24.71 -8.11 10.27
C ALA A 35 23.39 -7.35 10.08
N PRO A 36 22.23 -7.93 10.47
CA PRO A 36 20.91 -7.42 10.09
C PRO A 36 20.63 -5.99 10.56
N ARG A 37 21.08 -5.61 11.76
CA ARG A 37 20.83 -4.28 12.33
C ARG A 37 21.60 -3.19 11.58
N GLN A 38 22.90 -3.39 11.37
CA GLN A 38 23.74 -2.46 10.60
C GLN A 38 23.28 -2.40 9.14
N SER A 39 23.02 -3.57 8.54
CA SER A 39 22.56 -3.65 7.14
C SER A 39 21.23 -2.94 6.94
N ALA A 40 20.25 -3.17 7.82
CA ALA A 40 18.97 -2.47 7.79
C ALA A 40 19.15 -0.94 7.89
N PHE A 41 20.00 -0.48 8.81
CA PHE A 41 20.32 0.94 8.95
C PHE A 41 20.86 1.52 7.63
N THR A 42 21.94 0.93 7.08
CA THR A 42 22.56 1.38 5.83
C THR A 42 21.59 1.34 4.64
N LEU A 43 20.81 0.26 4.51
CA LEU A 43 19.82 0.11 3.43
C LEU A 43 18.74 1.19 3.51
N THR A 44 18.27 1.53 4.71
CA THR A 44 17.24 2.56 4.88
C THR A 44 17.72 3.98 4.65
N GLN A 45 19.04 4.21 4.61
CA GLN A 45 19.64 5.50 4.25
C GLN A 45 19.97 5.62 2.76
N SER A 46 19.95 4.51 2.01
CA SER A 46 20.30 4.50 0.59
C SER A 46 19.16 5.10 -0.26
N PRO A 47 19.40 6.20 -1.02
CA PRO A 47 18.38 6.79 -1.89
C PRO A 47 17.81 5.79 -2.91
N LYS A 48 18.67 4.90 -3.39
CA LYS A 48 18.34 3.81 -4.32
C LYS A 48 17.30 2.86 -3.74
N ILE A 49 17.50 2.42 -2.50
CA ILE A 49 16.60 1.51 -1.79
C ILE A 49 15.30 2.24 -1.41
N ILE A 50 15.38 3.50 -0.96
CA ILE A 50 14.20 4.32 -0.65
C ILE A 50 13.31 4.46 -1.89
N ALA A 51 13.90 4.78 -3.05
CA ALA A 51 13.16 4.89 -4.30
C ALA A 51 12.46 3.57 -4.67
N LYS A 52 13.14 2.43 -4.51
CA LYS A 52 12.54 1.12 -4.78
C LYS A 52 11.44 0.77 -3.77
N ILE A 53 11.61 1.04 -2.49
CA ILE A 53 10.55 0.84 -1.47
C ILE A 53 9.30 1.63 -1.84
N ARG A 54 9.45 2.89 -2.28
CA ARG A 54 8.32 3.70 -2.75
C ARG A 54 7.65 3.09 -3.97
N GLN A 55 8.44 2.65 -4.96
CA GLN A 55 7.92 1.99 -6.15
C GLN A 55 7.14 0.71 -5.81
N GLU A 56 7.70 -0.15 -4.96
CA GLU A 56 7.04 -1.41 -4.56
C GLU A 56 5.78 -1.16 -3.74
N ARG A 57 5.78 -0.18 -2.82
CA ARG A 57 4.56 0.22 -2.11
C ARG A 57 3.48 0.71 -3.06
N ASN A 58 3.83 1.57 -4.01
CA ASN A 58 2.87 2.04 -5.02
C ASN A 58 2.31 0.87 -5.84
N LYS A 59 3.14 -0.12 -6.18
CA LYS A 59 2.69 -1.33 -6.85
C LYS A 59 1.68 -2.10 -6.00
N VAL A 60 1.96 -2.34 -4.72
CA VAL A 60 1.03 -3.02 -3.80
C VAL A 60 -0.29 -2.25 -3.70
N TYR A 61 -0.25 -0.93 -3.57
CA TYR A 61 -1.44 -0.08 -3.55
C TYR A 61 -2.27 -0.21 -4.84
N GLN A 62 -1.62 -0.12 -5.99
CA GLN A 62 -2.29 -0.10 -7.30
C GLN A 62 -2.79 -1.47 -7.77
N THR A 63 -2.25 -2.57 -7.25
CA THR A 63 -2.58 -3.93 -7.71
C THR A 63 -3.40 -4.68 -6.68
N GLU A 64 -2.77 -5.06 -5.57
CA GLU A 64 -3.34 -5.96 -4.56
C GLU A 64 -4.37 -5.25 -3.66
N LEU A 65 -4.00 -4.08 -3.12
CA LEU A 65 -4.87 -3.32 -2.22
C LEU A 65 -6.07 -2.75 -2.96
N ALA A 66 -5.89 -2.19 -4.16
CA ALA A 66 -7.00 -1.70 -4.98
C ALA A 66 -8.02 -2.82 -5.28
N SER A 67 -7.54 -3.99 -5.69
CA SER A 67 -8.41 -5.13 -6.01
C SER A 67 -9.14 -5.64 -4.77
N THR A 68 -8.44 -5.72 -3.64
CA THR A 68 -9.03 -6.13 -2.34
C THR A 68 -10.09 -5.12 -1.89
N ALA A 69 -9.79 -3.82 -1.98
CA ALA A 69 -10.73 -2.75 -1.62
C ALA A 69 -12.00 -2.82 -2.47
N VAL A 70 -11.88 -2.99 -3.80
CA VAL A 70 -13.03 -3.14 -4.69
C VAL A 70 -13.86 -4.37 -4.31
N LYS A 71 -13.21 -5.50 -4.03
CA LYS A 71 -13.90 -6.71 -3.58
C LYS A 71 -14.64 -6.48 -2.27
N THR A 72 -14.01 -5.88 -1.27
CA THR A 72 -14.63 -5.57 0.03
C THR A 72 -15.81 -4.61 -0.13
N LEU A 73 -15.69 -3.58 -0.96
CA LEU A 73 -16.81 -2.66 -1.24
C LEU A 73 -18.00 -3.42 -1.84
N LYS A 74 -17.75 -4.33 -2.78
CA LYS A 74 -18.80 -5.18 -3.37
C LYS A 74 -19.47 -6.07 -2.32
N GLU A 75 -18.68 -6.78 -1.52
CA GLU A 75 -19.19 -7.66 -0.46
C GLU A 75 -20.04 -6.88 0.54
N VAL A 76 -19.60 -5.70 0.98
CA VAL A 76 -20.37 -4.84 1.91
C VAL A 76 -21.67 -4.35 1.25
N MET A 77 -21.66 -3.97 -0.02
CA MET A 77 -22.88 -3.53 -0.72
C MET A 77 -23.92 -4.63 -0.85
N GLU A 78 -23.50 -5.89 -1.04
CA GLU A 78 -24.35 -7.06 -1.22
C GLU A 78 -24.79 -7.70 0.11
N ASP A 79 -24.12 -7.40 1.22
CA ASP A 79 -24.41 -7.93 2.55
C ASP A 79 -25.69 -7.33 3.16
N THR A 80 -26.78 -8.11 3.17
CA THR A 80 -28.06 -7.70 3.74
C THR A 80 -28.04 -7.54 5.25
N ASP A 81 -27.12 -8.21 5.94
CA ASP A 81 -26.96 -8.18 7.40
C ASP A 81 -26.07 -7.01 7.85
N ALA A 82 -25.29 -6.41 6.94
CA ALA A 82 -24.53 -5.20 7.22
C ALA A 82 -25.45 -4.00 7.53
N PRO A 83 -25.02 -3.05 8.39
CA PRO A 83 -25.77 -1.82 8.62
C PRO A 83 -26.02 -1.04 7.32
N ALA A 84 -27.22 -0.48 7.16
CA ALA A 84 -27.59 0.29 5.95
C ALA A 84 -26.61 1.44 5.65
N SER A 85 -26.08 2.09 6.70
CA SER A 85 -25.06 3.15 6.56
C SER A 85 -23.75 2.63 5.96
N ALA A 86 -23.32 1.41 6.29
CA ALA A 86 -22.12 0.81 5.75
C ALA A 86 -22.28 0.48 4.26
N ARG A 87 -23.44 -0.06 3.86
CA ARG A 87 -23.78 -0.30 2.45
C ARG A 87 -23.79 0.99 1.63
N ILE A 88 -24.45 2.03 2.14
CA ILE A 88 -24.52 3.35 1.49
C ILE A 88 -23.11 3.95 1.37
N ALA A 89 -22.29 3.86 2.41
CA ALA A 89 -20.91 4.33 2.38
C ALA A 89 -20.09 3.60 1.31
N ALA A 90 -20.18 2.27 1.24
CA ALA A 90 -19.46 1.47 0.24
C ALA A 90 -19.90 1.80 -1.20
N ALA A 91 -21.20 1.96 -1.43
CA ALA A 91 -21.74 2.40 -2.71
C ALA A 91 -21.25 3.80 -3.10
N ARG A 92 -21.30 4.75 -2.17
CA ARG A 92 -20.81 6.12 -2.38
C ARG A 92 -19.33 6.14 -2.73
N THR A 93 -18.48 5.46 -1.95
CA THR A 93 -17.05 5.39 -2.23
C THR A 93 -16.77 4.80 -3.60
N SER A 94 -17.53 3.80 -4.03
CA SER A 94 -17.38 3.21 -5.36
C SER A 94 -17.71 4.21 -6.47
N LEU A 95 -18.79 4.99 -6.33
CA LEU A 95 -19.17 6.04 -7.30
C LEU A 95 -18.19 7.23 -7.29
N GLU A 96 -17.67 7.62 -6.13
CA GLU A 96 -16.63 8.66 -6.01
C GLU A 96 -15.34 8.24 -6.72
N LEU A 97 -14.95 6.96 -6.60
CA LEU A 97 -13.78 6.41 -7.30
C LEU A 97 -13.97 6.32 -8.82
N ALA A 98 -15.20 6.07 -9.28
CA ALA A 98 -15.55 6.06 -10.70
C ALA A 98 -15.62 7.48 -11.30
N GLY A 99 -15.74 8.52 -10.46
CA GLY A 99 -15.92 9.91 -10.88
C GLY A 99 -17.38 10.25 -11.22
N ASP A 100 -18.32 9.36 -10.93
CA ASP A 100 -19.76 9.56 -11.20
C ASP A 100 -20.38 10.62 -10.27
N ILE A 101 -19.79 10.81 -9.08
CA ILE A 101 -20.18 11.83 -8.11
C ILE A 101 -18.97 12.61 -7.61
N GLY A 102 -19.17 13.91 -7.37
CA GLY A 102 -18.12 14.79 -6.87
C GLY A 102 -17.62 14.39 -5.48
N ASN A 103 -16.35 14.67 -5.19
CA ASN A 103 -15.76 14.38 -3.89
C ASN A 103 -16.39 15.29 -2.81
N HIS A 104 -17.26 14.73 -1.97
CA HIS A 104 -18.01 15.50 -0.99
C HIS A 104 -17.15 16.18 0.08
N SER A 105 -15.91 15.75 0.26
CA SER A 105 -14.95 16.43 1.14
C SER A 105 -14.56 17.84 0.68
N GLN A 106 -14.80 18.19 -0.59
CA GLN A 106 -14.60 19.53 -1.15
C GLN A 106 -15.87 20.38 -1.06
N SER A 107 -17.05 19.77 -1.15
CA SER A 107 -18.33 20.49 -1.12
C SER A 107 -18.65 21.09 0.24
N GLN A 108 -18.12 20.53 1.33
CA GLN A 108 -18.36 21.03 2.70
C GLN A 108 -17.43 22.20 3.09
N ARG A 109 -16.28 22.40 2.43
CA ARG A 109 -15.29 23.44 2.80
C ARG A 109 -15.56 24.83 2.22
N ASN A 110 -16.46 24.94 1.26
CA ASN A 110 -16.76 26.22 0.59
C ASN A 110 -17.93 26.99 1.24
N TYR A 111 -18.32 26.63 2.46
CA TYR A 111 -19.43 27.24 3.20
C TYR A 111 -19.07 27.66 4.64
N GLU A 112 -17.80 27.98 4.90
CA GLU A 112 -17.35 28.65 6.13
C GLU A 112 -16.64 29.97 5.79
#